data_AF-A0A8X7MN30-F1
#
_entry.id   AF-A0A8X7MN30-F1
#
_cell.length_a   1.000
_cell.length_b   1.000
_cell.length_c   1.000
_cell.angle_alpha   90.00
_cell.angle_beta   90.00
_cell.angle_gamma   90.00
#
_symmetry.space_group_name_H-M   'P 1'
#
loop_
_entity.id
_entity.type
_entity.pdbx_description
1 polymer ?
#
loop_
_entity_poly.entity_id
_entity_poly.type
_entity_poly.pdbx_seq_one_letter_code
_entity_poly.pdbx_strand_id
1 'polypeptide(L)'
;MASAATATAMAQGPAASAPESLAYIAPDIPDSLKASFGAWIRGGAQVESAKAELHLYRHSGYFQGAGLHNVPNLPLAQAWAALKAGSSLGSPPTKTKPEERATIGTELGADGKVGMIRLVNLHREGRTPSQHGVGSWLSSWLPQSKKGVSIESDGGTQDPSNPLAGRSAGTSCGEPRYVNMLEIGTPETKPGETKIVLLHGYGAGTAFFFQNLRSLASIPNSRLFALDWLGMGRSSRPPFHIPNSITKQGVEARVKAAESFFVDSLEEWRQKMELERMTLVAHSLGGYLSIAYALRYPQRVEKIVLISPAGIAENPEARQQGMAFQSKNNAVGADATQELLDDQSKIAPRTQQEEEQTKAEMRRAASSANGSEIRGAEPQGPIRTQSPTQTNAEEAEEDRQNPPRLSNRTRAVLSWLWEQNMSPFAILRASTFLSPLLTGRYTSRRFSLLPDEDLRALHAYCHGIFTAKGSSEYCLAHILAPGAFARLPMLHRITPLRVPVSFIYGQYDWMDVTAGRAAVKALAEAGNPNASCTVVPLAGHHTYLDNPEACNQVVEEFLKKPVPARL
;
A
#
# COMPACT_ATOMS: atom_id res chain seq x y z
N MET A 1 40.75 -36.57 65.79
CA MET A 1 41.41 -36.04 64.57
C MET A 1 40.35 -35.90 63.47
N ALA A 2 40.65 -35.15 62.40
CA ALA A 2 39.79 -34.90 61.23
C ALA A 2 39.18 -36.18 60.60
N SER A 3 38.19 -36.18 59.70
CA SER A 3 37.52 -35.13 58.91
C SER A 3 36.11 -35.64 58.52
N ALA A 4 35.15 -34.90 57.96
CA ALA A 4 35.12 -33.51 57.47
C ALA A 4 33.69 -32.92 57.67
N ALA A 5 33.36 -31.80 57.03
CA ALA A 5 32.00 -31.31 56.85
C ALA A 5 31.73 -30.99 55.36
N THR A 6 30.56 -31.38 54.85
CA THR A 6 30.10 -31.01 53.50
C THR A 6 28.81 -30.23 53.62
N ALA A 7 28.87 -28.91 53.42
CA ALA A 7 27.70 -28.05 53.47
C ALA A 7 26.92 -28.12 52.16
N THR A 8 25.69 -28.64 52.19
CA THR A 8 24.76 -28.57 51.05
C THR A 8 24.12 -27.19 51.01
N ALA A 9 24.75 -26.26 50.28
CA ALA A 9 24.14 -24.96 50.00
C ALA A 9 22.89 -25.16 49.12
N MET A 10 21.72 -24.72 49.60
CA MET A 10 20.54 -24.62 48.75
C MET A 10 20.75 -23.49 47.75
N ALA A 11 21.05 -23.87 46.50
CA ALA A 11 21.06 -22.93 45.38
C ALA A 11 19.65 -22.40 45.17
N GLN A 12 19.42 -21.14 45.59
CA GLN A 12 18.29 -20.37 45.12
C GLN A 12 18.43 -20.27 43.59
N GLY A 13 17.55 -20.93 42.85
CA GLY A 13 17.47 -20.76 41.41
C GLY A 13 17.24 -19.28 41.08
N PRO A 14 17.78 -18.75 39.98
CA PRO A 14 17.58 -17.36 39.62
C PRO A 14 16.08 -17.11 39.51
N ALA A 15 15.56 -16.21 40.36
CA ALA A 15 14.22 -15.68 40.19
C ALA A 15 14.14 -15.13 38.76
N ALA A 16 13.20 -15.62 37.97
CA ALA A 16 13.01 -15.13 36.62
C ALA A 16 12.62 -13.65 36.71
N SER A 17 13.59 -12.77 36.44
CA SER A 17 13.30 -11.35 36.27
C SER A 17 12.28 -11.24 35.14
N ALA A 18 11.13 -10.66 35.44
CA ALA A 18 10.21 -10.24 34.39
C ALA A 18 11.02 -9.36 33.42
N PRO A 19 11.00 -9.63 32.11
CA PRO A 19 11.76 -8.81 31.19
C PRO A 19 11.18 -7.40 31.23
N GLU A 20 11.97 -6.45 31.74
CA GLU A 20 11.72 -5.04 31.48
C GLU A 20 11.58 -4.88 29.98
N SER A 21 10.39 -4.51 29.52
CA SER A 21 10.12 -4.34 28.11
C SER A 21 10.79 -3.04 27.66
N LEU A 22 12.10 -3.11 27.41
CA LEU A 22 12.89 -2.00 26.90
C LEU A 22 12.12 -1.35 25.75
N ALA A 23 11.80 -0.07 25.93
CA ALA A 23 11.07 0.71 24.94
C ALA A 23 11.79 0.62 23.60
N TYR A 24 11.03 0.55 22.50
CA TYR A 24 11.64 0.51 21.18
C TYR A 24 12.28 1.86 20.88
N ILE A 25 13.60 1.94 20.99
CA ILE A 25 14.35 3.12 20.58
C ILE A 25 14.52 3.04 19.06
N ALA A 26 13.76 3.87 18.35
CA ALA A 26 13.87 3.98 16.90
C ALA A 26 15.26 4.53 16.49
N PRO A 27 15.90 3.97 15.44
CA PRO A 27 17.22 4.41 15.01
C PRO A 27 17.17 5.83 14.42
N ASP A 28 18.26 6.57 14.59
CA ASP A 28 18.38 7.92 14.05
C ASP A 28 18.34 7.95 12.52
N ILE A 29 17.69 8.97 11.97
CA ILE A 29 17.58 9.17 10.53
C ILE A 29 18.96 9.55 9.97
N PRO A 30 19.50 8.83 8.97
CA PRO A 30 20.80 9.18 8.40
C PRO A 30 20.80 10.57 7.73
N ASP A 31 21.62 11.46 8.28
CA ASP A 31 21.82 12.85 7.83
C ASP A 31 22.84 12.97 6.68
N SER A 32 23.73 11.99 6.58
CA SER A 32 24.95 12.02 5.78
C SER A 32 25.19 10.70 5.06
N LEU A 33 25.98 10.73 3.97
CA LEU A 33 26.35 9.53 3.21
C LEU A 33 27.08 8.50 4.09
N LYS A 34 27.94 8.96 5.01
CA LYS A 34 28.68 8.10 5.95
C LYS A 34 27.73 7.43 6.95
N ALA A 35 26.77 8.16 7.52
CA ALA A 35 25.74 7.60 8.39
C ALA A 35 24.86 6.59 7.62
N SER A 36 24.46 6.93 6.39
CA SER A 36 23.63 6.08 5.51
C SER A 36 24.32 4.75 5.18
N PHE A 37 25.61 4.80 4.83
CA PHE A 37 26.43 3.60 4.61
C PHE A 37 26.55 2.74 5.88
N GLY A 38 26.79 3.38 7.04
CA GLY A 38 26.80 2.67 8.33
C GLY A 38 25.45 2.06 8.71
N ALA A 39 24.33 2.73 8.42
CA ALA A 39 22.98 2.21 8.63
C ALA A 39 22.69 1.01 7.72
N TRP A 40 23.13 1.06 6.46
CA TRP A 40 23.01 -0.06 5.51
C TRP A 40 23.77 -1.31 5.98
N ILE A 41 25.05 -1.18 6.38
CA ILE A 41 25.85 -2.33 6.87
C ILE A 41 25.26 -2.93 8.16
N ARG A 42 24.72 -2.11 9.06
CA ARG A 42 24.17 -2.56 10.35
C ARG A 42 22.74 -3.12 10.26
N GLY A 43 22.04 -2.94 9.14
CA GLY A 43 20.58 -2.93 9.11
C GLY A 43 19.89 -4.18 8.56
N GLY A 44 19.30 -4.98 9.44
CA GLY A 44 18.21 -5.90 9.09
C GLY A 44 16.90 -5.13 8.84
N ALA A 45 16.80 -4.32 7.78
CA ALA A 45 15.74 -3.32 7.59
C ALA A 45 14.30 -3.85 7.71
N GLN A 46 14.04 -5.11 7.37
CA GLN A 46 12.73 -5.75 7.52
C GLN A 46 12.35 -6.06 8.98
N VAL A 47 13.35 -6.32 9.83
CA VAL A 47 13.19 -6.53 11.28
C VAL A 47 12.99 -5.19 11.98
N GLU A 48 13.75 -4.15 11.62
CA GLU A 48 13.53 -2.80 12.17
C GLU A 48 12.17 -2.24 11.77
N SER A 49 11.74 -2.43 10.51
CA SER A 49 10.37 -2.13 10.09
C SER A 49 9.30 -2.88 10.91
N ALA A 50 9.58 -4.09 11.41
CA ALA A 50 8.65 -4.83 12.26
C ALA A 50 8.53 -4.21 13.65
N LYS A 51 9.66 -3.81 14.24
CA LYS A 51 9.70 -3.17 15.56
C LYS A 51 9.02 -1.80 15.51
N ALA A 52 9.33 -1.01 14.47
CA ALA A 52 8.71 0.27 14.20
C ALA A 52 7.19 0.16 13.97
N GLU A 53 6.74 -0.84 13.20
CA GLU A 53 5.31 -1.14 13.02
C GLU A 53 4.62 -1.36 14.37
N LEU A 54 5.16 -2.25 15.21
CA LEU A 54 4.59 -2.54 16.53
C LEU A 54 4.62 -1.32 17.46
N HIS A 55 5.70 -0.54 17.44
CA HIS A 55 5.81 0.70 18.21
C HIS A 55 4.73 1.70 17.82
N LEU A 56 4.57 1.99 16.52
CA LEU A 56 3.53 2.90 16.02
C LEU A 56 2.14 2.42 16.44
N TYR A 57 1.83 1.11 16.31
CA TYR A 57 0.54 0.58 16.73
C TYR A 57 0.23 0.68 18.23
N ARG A 58 1.23 0.81 19.12
CA ARG A 58 0.98 1.00 20.56
C ARG A 58 0.24 2.30 20.87
N HIS A 59 0.34 3.33 20.02
CA HIS A 59 -0.49 4.55 20.11
C HIS A 59 -2.00 4.29 20.09
N SER A 60 -2.43 3.16 19.51
CA SER A 60 -3.84 2.76 19.53
C SER A 60 -4.35 2.42 20.94
N GLY A 61 -3.46 2.03 21.87
CA GLY A 61 -3.78 1.51 23.20
C GLY A 61 -4.07 0.00 23.26
N TYR A 62 -4.15 -0.69 22.11
CA TYR A 62 -4.57 -2.10 22.04
C TYR A 62 -3.42 -3.12 21.97
N PHE A 63 -2.17 -2.67 22.02
CA PHE A 63 -0.95 -3.49 21.93
C PHE A 63 -0.12 -3.44 23.23
N GLN A 64 -0.78 -3.22 24.37
CA GLN A 64 -0.14 -3.23 25.68
C GLN A 64 0.51 -4.60 25.95
N GLY A 65 1.75 -4.59 26.47
CA GLY A 65 2.58 -5.78 26.70
C GLY A 65 2.95 -6.60 25.45
N ALA A 66 2.55 -6.18 24.24
CA ALA A 66 2.87 -6.91 23.02
C ALA A 66 4.38 -6.90 22.73
N GLY A 67 4.96 -8.08 22.54
CA GLY A 67 6.32 -8.27 22.04
C GLY A 67 6.31 -8.86 20.63
N LEU A 68 7.29 -8.54 19.78
CA LEU A 68 7.35 -9.11 18.43
C LEU A 68 7.36 -10.64 18.48
N HIS A 69 6.40 -11.25 17.78
CA HIS A 69 6.23 -12.69 17.71
C HIS A 69 6.03 -13.35 19.10
N ASN A 70 5.42 -12.62 20.05
CA ASN A 70 5.10 -13.13 21.39
C ASN A 70 4.07 -14.28 21.41
N VAL A 71 3.49 -14.65 20.27
CA VAL A 71 2.78 -15.92 20.06
C VAL A 71 3.62 -16.83 19.15
N PRO A 72 4.65 -17.53 19.69
CA PRO A 72 5.46 -18.47 18.90
C PRO A 72 4.77 -19.83 18.75
N ASN A 73 4.42 -20.20 17.52
CA ASN A 73 4.05 -21.56 17.09
C ASN A 73 2.92 -22.24 17.87
N LEU A 74 1.99 -21.48 18.45
CA LEU A 74 0.67 -21.99 18.84
C LEU A 74 -0.31 -21.69 17.71
N PRO A 75 -1.29 -22.57 17.42
CA PRO A 75 -2.37 -22.21 16.53
C PRO A 75 -2.99 -20.91 17.02
N LEU A 76 -3.31 -19.99 16.10
CA LEU A 76 -4.25 -18.93 16.47
C LEU A 76 -5.49 -19.62 17.08
N ALA A 77 -5.93 -20.77 16.57
CA ALA A 77 -6.95 -21.62 17.18
C ALA A 77 -6.76 -22.03 18.68
N GLN A 78 -5.62 -21.81 19.34
CA GLN A 78 -5.49 -21.93 20.82
C GLN A 78 -5.41 -20.56 21.52
N ALA A 79 -4.93 -19.51 20.84
CA ALA A 79 -4.99 -18.11 21.28
C ALA A 79 -6.28 -17.37 20.85
N TRP A 80 -7.18 -18.04 20.10
CA TRP A 80 -8.26 -17.46 19.29
C TRP A 80 -9.37 -18.46 18.94
N ALA A 81 -9.15 -19.79 19.01
CA ALA A 81 -10.25 -20.80 19.00
C ALA A 81 -10.43 -21.55 20.34
N ALA A 82 -9.67 -21.15 21.37
CA ALA A 82 -10.23 -20.97 22.71
C ALA A 82 -11.31 -19.85 22.74
N LEU A 83 -11.46 -19.07 21.65
CA LEU A 83 -12.33 -17.89 21.54
C LEU A 83 -13.21 -17.86 20.25
N LYS A 84 -13.12 -18.90 19.40
CA LYS A 84 -13.81 -19.09 18.10
C LYS A 84 -13.84 -20.57 17.68
N ALA A 85 -14.45 -21.44 18.48
CA ALA A 85 -14.67 -22.83 18.05
C ALA A 85 -15.55 -22.87 16.78
N GLY A 86 -14.95 -23.14 15.62
CA GLY A 86 -15.62 -23.04 14.33
C GLY A 86 -14.81 -23.41 13.07
N SER A 87 -13.70 -24.13 13.20
CA SER A 87 -12.99 -24.80 12.09
C SER A 87 -11.98 -25.83 12.60
N SER A 88 -11.77 -26.92 11.86
CA SER A 88 -11.12 -28.15 12.35
C SER A 88 -9.59 -28.06 12.52
N LEU A 89 -9.08 -28.72 13.57
CA LEU A 89 -7.64 -28.83 13.83
C LEU A 89 -6.97 -29.89 12.93
N GLY A 90 -5.80 -29.54 12.41
CA GLY A 90 -4.78 -30.48 11.92
C GLY A 90 -3.50 -30.39 12.76
N SER A 91 -2.75 -31.50 12.83
CA SER A 91 -1.57 -31.70 13.69
C SER A 91 -0.46 -30.63 13.56
N PRO A 92 0.35 -30.39 14.61
CA PRO A 92 1.40 -29.38 14.58
C PRO A 92 2.49 -29.69 13.54
N PRO A 93 2.86 -28.74 12.66
CA PRO A 93 3.93 -28.93 11.70
C PRO A 93 5.29 -28.93 12.39
N THR A 94 6.12 -29.93 12.07
CA THR A 94 7.52 -29.97 12.52
C THR A 94 8.42 -29.21 11.56
N LYS A 95 9.34 -28.40 12.12
CA LYS A 95 10.26 -27.47 11.44
C LYS A 95 9.55 -26.23 10.85
N THR A 96 9.70 -25.11 11.54
CA THR A 96 8.92 -23.89 11.35
C THR A 96 9.44 -23.00 10.22
N LYS A 97 8.52 -22.33 9.54
CA LYS A 97 8.81 -21.27 8.55
C LYS A 97 8.41 -19.89 9.11
N PRO A 98 8.97 -18.77 8.59
CA PRO A 98 8.68 -17.43 9.13
C PRO A 98 7.20 -16.99 9.14
N GLU A 99 6.39 -17.55 8.25
CA GLU A 99 5.00 -17.15 7.96
C GLU A 99 3.94 -17.46 9.03
N GLU A 100 4.29 -18.11 10.15
CA GLU A 100 3.34 -18.54 11.19
C GLU A 100 3.44 -17.75 12.52
N ARG A 101 4.09 -16.58 12.51
CA ARG A 101 4.32 -15.78 13.72
C ARG A 101 3.35 -14.61 13.85
N ALA A 102 2.57 -14.57 14.93
CA ALA A 102 1.69 -13.46 15.30
C ALA A 102 2.24 -12.64 16.47
N THR A 103 1.86 -11.37 16.53
CA THR A 103 2.13 -10.44 17.64
C THR A 103 0.80 -9.98 18.21
N ILE A 104 0.59 -10.08 19.52
CA ILE A 104 -0.70 -9.74 20.17
C ILE A 104 -0.49 -8.90 21.43
N GLY A 105 -1.44 -8.00 21.73
CA GLY A 105 -1.55 -7.39 23.06
C GLY A 105 -1.79 -8.46 24.13
N THR A 106 -1.20 -8.28 25.32
CA THR A 106 -1.38 -9.20 26.46
C THR A 106 -2.51 -8.80 27.39
N GLU A 107 -3.07 -7.60 27.19
CA GLU A 107 -4.13 -7.00 28.01
C GLU A 107 -5.29 -6.56 27.10
N LEU A 108 -6.51 -6.61 27.63
CA LEU A 108 -7.69 -6.06 26.95
C LEU A 108 -7.78 -4.55 27.22
N GLY A 109 -8.16 -3.77 26.20
CA GLY A 109 -8.56 -2.39 26.36
C GLY A 109 -9.86 -2.26 27.17
N ALA A 110 -10.18 -1.04 27.63
CA ALA A 110 -11.36 -0.77 28.46
C ALA A 110 -12.71 -1.07 27.77
N ASP A 111 -12.72 -1.21 26.45
CA ASP A 111 -13.86 -1.63 25.61
C ASP A 111 -13.91 -3.15 25.35
N GLY A 112 -12.98 -3.91 25.96
CA GLY A 112 -12.80 -5.35 25.79
C GLY A 112 -12.08 -5.77 24.51
N LYS A 113 -11.51 -4.83 23.73
CA LYS A 113 -10.80 -5.14 22.47
C LYS A 113 -9.30 -5.36 22.70
N VAL A 114 -8.66 -6.12 21.81
CA VAL A 114 -7.21 -6.34 21.79
C VAL A 114 -6.68 -6.27 20.36
N GLY A 115 -5.43 -5.81 20.22
CA GLY A 115 -4.72 -5.68 18.95
C GLY A 115 -3.90 -6.93 18.61
N MET A 116 -3.91 -7.33 17.34
CA MET A 116 -3.13 -8.45 16.82
C MET A 116 -2.56 -8.14 15.42
N ILE A 117 -1.27 -8.37 15.22
CA ILE A 117 -0.60 -8.37 13.91
C ILE A 117 -0.35 -9.83 13.51
N ARG A 118 -0.73 -10.21 12.28
CA ARG A 118 -0.42 -11.54 11.72
C ARG A 118 -0.27 -11.51 10.20
N LEU A 119 0.38 -12.55 9.68
CA LEU A 119 0.38 -12.83 8.25
C LEU A 119 -0.78 -13.78 7.91
N VAL A 120 -1.56 -13.46 6.89
CA VAL A 120 -2.68 -14.28 6.40
C VAL A 120 -2.31 -14.90 5.06
N ASN A 121 -2.02 -16.19 5.05
CA ASN A 121 -1.62 -16.94 3.85
C ASN A 121 -2.77 -17.05 2.83
N LEU A 122 -2.55 -16.56 1.62
CA LEU A 122 -3.45 -16.64 0.46
C LEU A 122 -3.14 -17.90 -0.36
N HIS A 123 -3.88 -18.98 -0.10
CA HIS A 123 -3.68 -20.26 -0.78
C HIS A 123 -4.44 -20.30 -2.09
N ARG A 124 -3.76 -20.73 -3.16
CA ARG A 124 -4.43 -21.20 -4.37
C ARG A 124 -4.83 -22.66 -4.17
N GLU A 125 -6.05 -22.91 -3.71
CA GLU A 125 -6.64 -24.24 -3.82
C GLU A 125 -6.68 -24.65 -5.29
N GLY A 126 -6.08 -25.79 -5.63
CA GLY A 126 -5.86 -26.13 -7.03
C GLY A 126 -4.83 -27.22 -7.31
N ARG A 127 -4.71 -28.23 -6.44
CA ARG A 127 -4.07 -29.52 -6.75
C ARG A 127 -4.59 -30.63 -5.82
N THR A 128 -5.68 -31.26 -6.20
CA THR A 128 -5.91 -32.68 -5.90
C THR A 128 -5.35 -33.53 -7.04
N PRO A 129 -4.87 -34.76 -6.77
CA PRO A 129 -4.17 -35.56 -7.77
C PRO A 129 -5.14 -36.41 -8.59
N SER A 130 -5.27 -36.09 -9.88
CA SER A 130 -5.63 -37.09 -10.89
C SER A 130 -4.62 -37.02 -12.03
N GLN A 131 -3.77 -38.04 -12.11
CA GLN A 131 -3.09 -38.36 -13.37
C GLN A 131 -4.18 -38.59 -14.43
N HIS A 132 -4.08 -37.91 -15.58
CA HIS A 132 -4.10 -38.58 -16.88
C HIS A 132 -3.61 -37.63 -17.97
N GLY A 133 -3.16 -38.22 -19.07
CA GLY A 133 -2.30 -37.55 -20.06
C GLY A 133 -2.99 -36.47 -20.88
N VAL A 134 -2.13 -35.66 -21.51
CA VAL A 134 -2.51 -34.76 -22.59
C VAL A 134 -3.08 -35.58 -23.75
N GLY A 135 -4.34 -35.30 -24.14
CA GLY A 135 -4.90 -35.77 -25.41
C GLY A 135 -6.13 -36.68 -25.30
N SER A 136 -7.32 -36.08 -25.24
CA SER A 136 -8.54 -36.57 -25.91
C SER A 136 -9.66 -35.52 -25.82
N TRP A 137 -9.81 -34.69 -26.86
CA TRP A 137 -10.97 -33.78 -27.00
C TRP A 137 -11.42 -33.61 -28.46
N LEU A 138 -10.97 -34.50 -29.35
CA LEU A 138 -11.15 -34.42 -30.80
C LEU A 138 -12.07 -35.54 -31.35
N SER A 139 -12.93 -36.11 -30.51
CA SER A 139 -13.83 -37.22 -30.87
C SER A 139 -15.13 -37.25 -30.05
N SER A 140 -16.07 -36.35 -30.34
CA SER A 140 -17.50 -36.51 -29.96
C SER A 140 -18.44 -35.47 -30.64
N TRP A 141 -18.29 -35.25 -31.94
CA TRP A 141 -19.35 -34.66 -32.78
C TRP A 141 -20.09 -35.77 -33.54
N LEU A 142 -20.88 -36.57 -32.83
CA LEU A 142 -21.88 -37.50 -33.39
C LEU A 142 -23.12 -37.56 -32.45
N PRO A 143 -24.37 -37.58 -32.96
CA PRO A 143 -25.54 -37.32 -32.11
C PRO A 143 -26.26 -38.57 -31.58
N GLN A 144 -26.70 -38.47 -30.32
CA GLN A 144 -27.89 -39.07 -29.69
C GLN A 144 -28.21 -40.58 -29.82
N SER A 145 -28.44 -41.21 -28.66
CA SER A 145 -29.70 -41.96 -28.44
C SER A 145 -30.14 -41.91 -26.96
N LYS A 146 -31.39 -42.31 -26.66
CA LYS A 146 -32.17 -41.90 -25.46
C LYS A 146 -32.42 -43.01 -24.43
N LYS A 147 -32.57 -42.60 -23.15
CA LYS A 147 -33.48 -43.07 -22.05
C LYS A 147 -32.75 -42.86 -20.70
N GLY A 148 -33.20 -42.03 -19.75
CA GLY A 148 -34.35 -42.21 -18.84
C GLY A 148 -33.82 -42.76 -17.48
N VAL A 149 -34.15 -42.29 -16.27
CA VAL A 149 -35.33 -41.56 -15.71
C VAL A 149 -34.91 -40.70 -14.47
N SER A 150 -35.79 -39.79 -14.03
CA SER A 150 -35.80 -38.80 -12.91
C SER A 150 -35.33 -39.29 -11.49
N ILE A 151 -35.05 -38.45 -10.46
CA ILE A 151 -35.82 -37.31 -9.85
C ILE A 151 -34.91 -36.20 -9.23
N GLU A 152 -35.52 -35.01 -9.05
CA GLU A 152 -35.13 -33.67 -8.54
C GLU A 152 -34.26 -33.59 -7.25
N SER A 153 -33.43 -32.56 -7.03
CA SER A 153 -33.88 -31.20 -6.68
C SER A 153 -32.76 -30.12 -6.70
N ASP A 154 -33.18 -28.88 -7.03
CA ASP A 154 -32.61 -27.52 -6.86
C ASP A 154 -31.11 -27.28 -6.53
N GLY A 155 -30.46 -26.23 -7.06
CA GLY A 155 -31.03 -25.13 -7.86
C GLY A 155 -30.17 -23.85 -7.78
N GLY A 156 -28.89 -23.93 -8.15
CA GLY A 156 -27.98 -22.77 -8.20
C GLY A 156 -27.77 -22.27 -9.63
N THR A 157 -28.60 -21.35 -10.11
CA THR A 157 -28.45 -20.75 -11.45
C THR A 157 -27.16 -19.93 -11.56
N GLN A 158 -26.26 -20.35 -12.45
CA GLN A 158 -25.21 -19.47 -12.95
C GLN A 158 -25.83 -18.41 -13.85
N ASP A 159 -25.59 -17.15 -13.55
CA ASP A 159 -25.98 -16.02 -14.39
C ASP A 159 -25.17 -16.03 -15.70
N PRO A 160 -25.81 -16.17 -16.88
CA PRO A 160 -25.12 -16.23 -18.17
C PRO A 160 -24.64 -14.86 -18.68
N SER A 161 -24.86 -13.76 -17.95
CA SER A 161 -24.54 -12.39 -18.40
C SER A 161 -23.07 -11.98 -18.24
N ASN A 162 -22.20 -12.83 -17.67
CA ASN A 162 -20.78 -12.49 -17.43
C ASN A 162 -19.78 -13.46 -18.12
N PRO A 163 -19.46 -13.26 -19.43
CA PRO A 163 -18.46 -14.03 -20.16
C PRO A 163 -17.00 -13.75 -19.72
N LEU A 164 -16.78 -12.87 -18.74
CA LEU A 164 -15.48 -12.29 -18.40
C LEU A 164 -15.08 -12.53 -16.94
N ALA A 165 -15.38 -13.73 -16.41
CA ALA A 165 -14.58 -14.36 -15.35
C ALA A 165 -13.17 -14.70 -15.89
N GLY A 166 -12.42 -13.64 -16.23
CA GLY A 166 -11.20 -13.70 -17.00
C GLY A 166 -10.06 -14.33 -16.21
N ARG A 167 -9.30 -15.21 -16.87
CA ARG A 167 -8.10 -15.86 -16.34
C ARG A 167 -7.15 -14.81 -15.73
N SER A 168 -7.01 -14.78 -14.41
CA SER A 168 -6.12 -13.83 -13.71
C SER A 168 -4.70 -13.91 -14.26
N ALA A 169 -4.02 -12.76 -14.34
CA ALA A 169 -2.63 -12.70 -14.77
C ALA A 169 -1.77 -13.60 -13.87
N GLY A 170 -1.06 -14.56 -14.48
CA GLY A 170 -0.42 -15.64 -13.73
C GLY A 170 0.77 -15.16 -12.90
N THR A 171 0.61 -15.07 -11.58
CA THR A 171 1.76 -15.11 -10.66
C THR A 171 2.49 -16.44 -10.81
N SER A 172 3.81 -16.42 -10.93
CA SER A 172 4.63 -17.63 -11.10
C SER A 172 4.45 -18.61 -9.94
N CYS A 173 4.27 -19.88 -10.25
CA CYS A 173 4.04 -20.95 -9.29
C CYS A 173 5.24 -21.13 -8.34
N GLY A 174 5.10 -20.87 -7.03
CA GLY A 174 6.06 -21.34 -6.02
C GLY A 174 6.30 -20.44 -4.81
N GLU A 175 6.23 -19.11 -4.94
CA GLU A 175 6.44 -18.21 -3.80
C GLU A 175 5.20 -18.18 -2.86
N PRO A 176 5.37 -18.22 -1.52
CA PRO A 176 4.25 -18.14 -0.60
C PRO A 176 3.59 -16.76 -0.67
N ARG A 177 2.28 -16.74 -0.95
CA ARG A 177 1.45 -15.53 -0.92
C ARG A 177 0.84 -15.36 0.47
N TYR A 178 1.07 -14.22 1.08
CA TYR A 178 0.42 -13.76 2.31
C TYR A 178 0.21 -12.24 2.29
N VAL A 179 -0.78 -11.78 3.04
CA VAL A 179 -0.96 -10.36 3.39
C VAL A 179 -0.60 -10.11 4.85
N ASN A 180 0.12 -9.03 5.14
CA ASN A 180 0.28 -8.51 6.49
C ASN A 180 -0.99 -7.80 6.92
N MET A 181 -1.42 -8.06 8.15
CA MET A 181 -2.70 -7.63 8.66
C MET A 181 -2.61 -7.26 10.14
N LEU A 182 -3.17 -6.12 10.49
CA LEU A 182 -3.58 -5.77 11.84
C LEU A 182 -5.08 -6.05 12.04
N GLU A 183 -5.45 -6.54 13.21
CA GLU A 183 -6.81 -6.65 13.72
C GLU A 183 -6.91 -5.95 15.08
N ILE A 184 -7.98 -5.19 15.31
CA ILE A 184 -8.38 -4.73 16.64
C ILE A 184 -9.86 -5.03 16.82
N GLY A 185 -10.20 -5.82 17.84
CA GLY A 185 -11.57 -6.25 18.10
C GLY A 185 -11.68 -7.03 19.41
N THR A 186 -12.91 -7.38 19.80
CA THR A 186 -13.11 -8.29 20.92
C THR A 186 -12.61 -9.70 20.56
N PRO A 187 -12.20 -10.52 21.55
CA PRO A 187 -11.82 -11.91 21.32
C PRO A 187 -12.87 -12.71 20.53
N GLU A 188 -14.13 -12.58 20.94
CA GLU A 188 -15.29 -13.16 20.25
C GLU A 188 -15.88 -12.22 19.20
N THR A 189 -16.47 -12.78 18.14
CA THR A 189 -17.24 -12.01 17.14
C THR A 189 -18.65 -11.73 17.66
N LYS A 190 -19.03 -10.46 17.78
CA LYS A 190 -20.40 -10.09 18.19
C LYS A 190 -21.39 -10.16 17.02
N PRO A 191 -22.68 -10.49 17.25
CA PRO A 191 -23.74 -10.33 16.25
C PRO A 191 -23.84 -8.88 15.76
N GLY A 192 -24.05 -8.70 14.45
CA GLY A 192 -24.15 -7.37 13.83
C GLY A 192 -22.88 -6.52 13.90
N GLU A 193 -21.72 -7.12 14.22
CA GLU A 193 -20.45 -6.39 14.37
C GLU A 193 -19.95 -5.82 13.03
N THR A 194 -19.82 -4.51 12.92
CA THR A 194 -19.35 -3.83 11.70
C THR A 194 -17.89 -4.15 11.44
N LYS A 195 -17.58 -4.73 10.27
CA LYS A 195 -16.22 -5.07 9.85
C LYS A 195 -15.63 -3.89 9.09
N ILE A 196 -14.79 -3.08 9.75
CA ILE A 196 -14.12 -1.93 9.14
C ILE A 196 -12.79 -2.41 8.57
N VAL A 197 -12.55 -2.20 7.27
CA VAL A 197 -11.31 -2.63 6.60
C VAL A 197 -10.57 -1.41 6.05
N LEU A 198 -9.39 -1.17 6.61
CA LEU A 198 -8.53 -0.01 6.37
C LEU A 198 -7.44 -0.35 5.35
N LEU A 199 -7.40 0.41 4.25
CA LEU A 199 -6.61 0.11 3.05
C LEU A 199 -5.72 1.30 2.66
N HIS A 200 -4.40 1.10 2.65
CA HIS A 200 -3.43 2.19 2.42
C HIS A 200 -3.25 2.55 0.92
N GLY A 201 -2.64 3.70 0.66
CA GLY A 201 -2.26 4.18 -0.68
C GLY A 201 -0.91 3.65 -1.18
N TYR A 202 -0.52 4.00 -2.42
CA TYR A 202 0.81 3.65 -2.93
C TYR A 202 1.91 4.34 -2.11
N GLY A 203 3.03 3.65 -1.86
CA GLY A 203 4.13 4.19 -1.07
C GLY A 203 3.81 4.39 0.41
N ALA A 204 2.78 3.70 0.91
CA ALA A 204 2.44 3.61 2.32
C ALA A 204 2.38 2.13 2.77
N GLY A 205 2.03 1.93 4.03
CA GLY A 205 1.60 0.66 4.61
C GLY A 205 0.67 0.93 5.79
N THR A 206 0.13 -0.10 6.42
CA THR A 206 -0.87 0.02 7.50
C THR A 206 -0.44 0.88 8.69
N ALA A 207 0.85 0.93 9.01
CA ALA A 207 1.38 1.75 10.12
C ALA A 207 1.26 3.27 9.89
N PHE A 208 0.97 3.73 8.67
CA PHE A 208 0.70 5.15 8.41
C PHE A 208 -0.58 5.64 9.11
N PHE A 209 -1.52 4.76 9.45
CA PHE A 209 -2.77 5.13 10.14
C PHE A 209 -2.69 5.12 11.67
N PHE A 210 -1.49 5.09 12.26
CA PHE A 210 -1.32 4.83 13.70
C PHE A 210 -2.11 5.79 14.62
N GLN A 211 -2.24 7.06 14.21
CA GLN A 211 -3.02 8.09 14.92
C GLN A 211 -4.54 7.94 14.75
N ASN A 212 -4.98 7.14 13.79
CA ASN A 212 -6.39 6.90 13.47
C ASN A 212 -6.91 5.58 14.05
N LEU A 213 -6.01 4.61 14.28
CA LEU A 213 -6.36 3.27 14.76
C LEU A 213 -7.23 3.30 16.02
N ARG A 214 -6.91 4.17 17.00
CA ARG A 214 -7.69 4.29 18.24
C ARG A 214 -9.14 4.72 17.97
N SER A 215 -9.35 5.76 17.17
CA SER A 215 -10.70 6.28 16.91
C SER A 215 -11.53 5.28 16.09
N LEU A 216 -10.96 4.72 15.02
CA LEU A 216 -11.61 3.70 14.19
C LEU A 216 -11.93 2.41 14.97
N ALA A 217 -11.02 1.97 15.84
CA ALA A 217 -11.24 0.83 16.71
C ALA A 217 -12.27 1.12 17.82
N SER A 218 -12.42 2.38 18.27
CA SER A 218 -13.39 2.74 19.32
C SER A 218 -14.85 2.74 18.86
N ILE A 219 -15.13 2.60 17.55
CA ILE A 219 -16.51 2.54 17.03
C ILE A 219 -17.31 1.43 17.76
N PRO A 220 -18.53 1.74 18.27
CA PRO A 220 -19.38 0.76 18.94
C PRO A 220 -19.70 -0.45 18.05
N ASN A 221 -19.66 -1.65 18.64
CA ASN A 221 -19.86 -2.93 17.94
C ASN A 221 -19.07 -3.08 16.63
N SER A 222 -17.84 -2.55 16.56
CA SER A 222 -16.95 -2.71 15.40
C SER A 222 -15.78 -3.65 15.65
N ARG A 223 -15.23 -4.15 14.55
CA ARG A 223 -13.90 -4.77 14.46
C ARG A 223 -13.13 -4.12 13.33
N LEU A 224 -11.94 -3.61 13.66
CA LEU A 224 -11.04 -2.97 12.71
C LEU A 224 -10.05 -3.99 12.16
N PHE A 225 -9.91 -4.00 10.84
CA PHE A 225 -8.90 -4.69 10.08
C PHE A 225 -8.08 -3.63 9.35
N ALA A 226 -6.75 -3.74 9.33
CA ALA A 226 -5.92 -2.94 8.44
C ALA A 226 -5.00 -3.87 7.65
N LEU A 227 -4.93 -3.67 6.33
CA LEU A 227 -4.24 -4.59 5.42
C LEU A 227 -3.17 -3.89 4.59
N ASP A 228 -1.98 -4.50 4.56
CA ASP A 228 -1.01 -4.20 3.52
C ASP A 228 -1.41 -4.92 2.24
N TRP A 229 -1.56 -4.20 1.13
CA TRP A 229 -1.89 -4.82 -0.16
C TRP A 229 -0.86 -5.90 -0.55
N LEU A 230 -1.29 -6.95 -1.25
CA LEU A 230 -0.36 -7.93 -1.83
C LEU A 230 0.70 -7.20 -2.64
N GLY A 231 1.98 -7.51 -2.42
CA GLY A 231 3.09 -6.83 -3.07
C GLY A 231 3.39 -5.41 -2.59
N MET A 232 2.79 -4.93 -1.49
CA MET A 232 3.09 -3.65 -0.81
C MET A 232 3.32 -3.86 0.70
N GLY A 233 3.69 -2.79 1.40
CA GLY A 233 3.94 -2.81 2.85
C GLY A 233 4.85 -3.97 3.25
N ARG A 234 4.41 -4.74 4.25
CA ARG A 234 5.05 -5.94 4.78
C ARG A 234 4.40 -7.25 4.29
N SER A 235 3.47 -7.16 3.33
CA SER A 235 2.90 -8.32 2.63
C SER A 235 3.91 -8.99 1.71
N SER A 236 3.64 -10.25 1.37
CA SER A 236 4.43 -11.01 0.40
C SER A 236 4.50 -10.31 -0.96
N ARG A 237 5.60 -10.55 -1.69
CA ARG A 237 5.92 -9.81 -2.92
C ARG A 237 6.11 -10.73 -4.13
N PRO A 238 5.02 -11.41 -4.57
CA PRO A 238 5.07 -12.29 -5.75
C PRO A 238 5.32 -11.45 -7.02
N PRO A 239 6.03 -12.00 -8.02
CA PRO A 239 6.25 -11.30 -9.28
C PRO A 239 4.93 -11.11 -10.04
N PHE A 240 4.82 -9.98 -10.74
CA PHE A 240 3.68 -9.64 -11.59
C PHE A 240 4.13 -9.48 -13.04
N HIS A 241 3.35 -10.01 -13.97
CA HIS A 241 3.55 -9.86 -15.41
C HIS A 241 2.20 -9.98 -16.13
N ILE A 242 1.92 -9.06 -17.07
CA ILE A 242 0.77 -9.16 -17.97
C ILE A 242 1.24 -9.84 -19.27
N PRO A 243 0.71 -11.04 -19.62
CA PRO A 243 1.04 -11.71 -20.86
C PRO A 243 0.74 -10.86 -22.10
N ASN A 244 1.58 -10.99 -23.13
CA ASN A 244 1.42 -10.30 -24.41
C ASN A 244 0.04 -10.52 -25.08
N SER A 245 -0.63 -11.64 -24.80
CA SER A 245 -2.00 -11.91 -25.26
C SER A 245 -3.04 -10.96 -24.66
N ILE A 246 -2.88 -10.56 -23.39
CA ILE A 246 -3.74 -9.56 -22.73
C ILE A 246 -3.36 -8.15 -23.20
N THR A 247 -2.05 -7.86 -23.34
CA THR A 247 -1.57 -6.57 -23.86
C THR A 247 -2.14 -6.24 -25.24
N LYS A 248 -2.27 -7.24 -26.12
CA LYS A 248 -2.89 -7.10 -27.45
C LYS A 248 -4.40 -6.81 -27.43
N GLN A 249 -5.08 -7.01 -26.31
CA GLN A 249 -6.52 -6.71 -26.15
C GLN A 249 -6.79 -5.25 -25.73
N GLY A 250 -5.75 -4.41 -25.61
CA GLY A 250 -5.88 -2.96 -25.42
C GLY A 250 -5.71 -2.48 -23.97
N VAL A 251 -6.10 -1.23 -23.71
CA VAL A 251 -5.93 -0.59 -22.38
C VAL A 251 -6.82 -1.26 -21.34
N GLU A 252 -8.09 -1.50 -21.65
CA GLU A 252 -9.07 -2.01 -20.70
C GLU A 252 -8.71 -3.40 -20.15
N ALA A 253 -8.29 -4.31 -21.04
CA ALA A 253 -7.85 -5.65 -20.65
C ALA A 253 -6.62 -5.62 -19.73
N ARG A 254 -5.65 -4.73 -19.98
CA ARG A 254 -4.48 -4.53 -19.12
C ARG A 254 -4.86 -3.96 -17.76
N VAL A 255 -5.74 -2.96 -17.72
CA VAL A 255 -6.24 -2.37 -16.46
C VAL A 255 -6.96 -3.43 -15.63
N LYS A 256 -7.90 -4.19 -16.23
CA LYS A 256 -8.62 -5.28 -15.55
C LYS A 256 -7.67 -6.35 -14.99
N ALA A 257 -6.66 -6.76 -15.76
CA ALA A 257 -5.67 -7.75 -15.32
C ALA A 257 -4.77 -7.24 -14.17
N ALA A 258 -4.41 -5.95 -14.18
CA ALA A 258 -3.66 -5.31 -13.11
C ALA A 258 -4.52 -5.09 -11.84
N GLU A 259 -5.79 -4.69 -11.99
CA GLU A 259 -6.75 -4.58 -10.89
C GLU A 259 -6.96 -5.93 -10.19
N SER A 260 -7.09 -7.02 -10.94
CA SER A 260 -7.26 -8.37 -10.38
C SER A 260 -6.14 -8.79 -9.43
N PHE A 261 -4.89 -8.33 -9.60
CA PHE A 261 -3.82 -8.65 -8.67
C PHE A 261 -4.12 -8.21 -7.22
N PHE A 262 -4.79 -7.06 -7.07
CA PHE A 262 -5.22 -6.50 -5.79
C PHE A 262 -6.62 -6.95 -5.37
N VAL A 263 -7.57 -6.93 -6.32
CA VAL A 263 -8.98 -7.20 -6.06
C VAL A 263 -9.21 -8.69 -5.75
N ASP A 264 -8.55 -9.60 -6.48
CA ASP A 264 -8.66 -11.04 -6.21
C ASP A 264 -7.99 -11.38 -4.86
N SER A 265 -6.85 -10.76 -4.53
CA SER A 265 -6.16 -11.02 -3.25
C SER A 265 -6.89 -10.46 -2.03
N LEU A 266 -7.62 -9.35 -2.17
CA LEU A 266 -8.53 -8.85 -1.13
C LEU A 266 -9.76 -9.78 -0.96
N GLU A 267 -10.29 -10.35 -2.05
CA GLU A 267 -11.39 -11.31 -1.99
C GLU A 267 -10.96 -12.65 -1.37
N GLU A 268 -9.79 -13.19 -1.75
CA GLU A 268 -9.16 -14.36 -1.10
C GLU A 268 -9.00 -14.14 0.42
N TRP A 269 -8.54 -12.94 0.81
CA TRP A 269 -8.43 -12.58 2.22
C TRP A 269 -9.80 -12.50 2.91
N ARG A 270 -10.80 -11.84 2.30
CA ARG A 270 -12.16 -11.71 2.86
C ARG A 270 -12.77 -13.09 3.11
N GLN A 271 -12.65 -13.99 2.14
CA GLN A 271 -13.14 -15.37 2.24
C GLN A 271 -12.47 -16.10 3.41
N LYS A 272 -11.14 -16.03 3.49
CA LYS A 272 -10.35 -16.64 4.58
C LYS A 272 -10.62 -16.04 5.96
N MET A 273 -11.10 -14.80 6.02
CA MET A 273 -11.53 -14.13 7.24
C MET A 273 -13.04 -14.29 7.53
N GLU A 274 -13.77 -15.02 6.69
CA GLU A 274 -15.20 -15.33 6.82
C GLU A 274 -16.10 -14.09 6.92
N LEU A 275 -15.67 -12.96 6.33
CA LEU A 275 -16.38 -11.69 6.43
C LEU A 275 -17.48 -11.60 5.36
N GLU A 276 -18.75 -11.81 5.71
CA GLU A 276 -19.87 -11.75 4.74
C GLU A 276 -19.91 -10.44 3.95
N ARG A 277 -19.75 -9.31 4.68
CA ARG A 277 -19.65 -7.94 4.16
C ARG A 277 -18.61 -7.13 4.94
N MET A 278 -18.17 -6.02 4.34
CA MET A 278 -17.16 -5.11 4.88
C MET A 278 -17.54 -3.65 4.64
N THR A 279 -17.20 -2.76 5.57
CA THR A 279 -17.11 -1.33 5.34
C THR A 279 -15.65 -0.99 5.00
N LEU A 280 -15.42 -0.45 3.80
CA LEU A 280 -14.07 -0.11 3.34
C LEU A 280 -13.72 1.34 3.71
N VAL A 281 -12.56 1.56 4.32
CA VAL A 281 -11.97 2.88 4.57
C VAL A 281 -10.61 2.89 3.89
N ALA A 282 -10.40 3.76 2.91
CA ALA A 282 -9.28 3.59 2.00
C ALA A 282 -8.66 4.90 1.52
N HIS A 283 -7.33 4.93 1.46
CA HIS A 283 -6.54 6.10 1.07
C HIS A 283 -6.01 5.98 -0.36
N SER A 284 -6.11 7.05 -1.16
CA SER A 284 -5.38 7.21 -2.43
C SER A 284 -5.60 6.03 -3.40
N LEU A 285 -4.54 5.30 -3.78
CA LEU A 285 -4.66 4.06 -4.56
C LEU A 285 -5.60 3.03 -3.90
N GLY A 286 -5.59 2.91 -2.58
CA GLY A 286 -6.51 2.04 -1.86
C GLY A 286 -7.97 2.43 -2.10
N GLY A 287 -8.25 3.73 -2.26
CA GLY A 287 -9.57 4.24 -2.64
C GLY A 287 -9.98 3.79 -4.05
N TYR A 288 -9.09 3.94 -5.03
CA TYR A 288 -9.30 3.41 -6.38
C TYR A 288 -9.59 1.89 -6.36
N LEU A 289 -8.77 1.12 -5.65
CA LEU A 289 -8.91 -0.33 -5.55
C LEU A 289 -10.18 -0.75 -4.79
N SER A 290 -10.62 0.04 -3.81
CA SER A 290 -11.88 -0.18 -3.08
C SER A 290 -13.10 0.03 -3.97
N ILE A 291 -13.07 1.04 -4.86
CA ILE A 291 -14.10 1.21 -5.90
C ILE A 291 -14.07 0.02 -6.87
N ALA A 292 -12.89 -0.39 -7.36
CA ALA A 292 -12.76 -1.54 -8.26
C ALA A 292 -13.28 -2.84 -7.63
N TYR A 293 -13.01 -3.06 -6.33
CA TYR A 293 -13.54 -4.17 -5.55
C TYR A 293 -15.06 -4.08 -5.42
N ALA A 294 -15.62 -2.92 -5.03
CA ALA A 294 -17.06 -2.74 -4.84
C ALA A 294 -17.86 -2.86 -6.15
N LEU A 295 -17.27 -2.50 -7.29
CA LEU A 295 -17.88 -2.72 -8.60
C LEU A 295 -17.88 -4.20 -9.03
N ARG A 296 -16.93 -5.00 -8.54
CA ARG A 296 -16.83 -6.45 -8.83
C ARG A 296 -17.63 -7.31 -7.85
N TYR A 297 -17.72 -6.87 -6.59
CA TYR A 297 -18.36 -7.58 -5.48
C TYR A 297 -19.29 -6.67 -4.66
N PRO A 298 -20.30 -6.02 -5.28
CA PRO A 298 -21.17 -5.04 -4.60
C PRO A 298 -21.89 -5.61 -3.38
N GLN A 299 -22.22 -6.91 -3.40
CA GLN A 299 -22.84 -7.64 -2.30
C GLN A 299 -21.93 -7.85 -1.08
N ARG A 300 -20.61 -7.62 -1.21
CA ARG A 300 -19.59 -7.77 -0.15
C ARG A 300 -19.22 -6.44 0.52
N VAL A 301 -19.76 -5.32 0.03
CA VAL A 301 -19.48 -3.99 0.56
C VAL A 301 -20.73 -3.42 1.22
N GLU A 302 -20.55 -2.78 2.37
CA GLU A 302 -21.62 -2.16 3.15
C GLU A 302 -21.58 -0.63 3.04
N LYS A 303 -20.37 -0.05 3.09
CA LYS A 303 -20.08 1.37 2.89
C LYS A 303 -18.66 1.53 2.33
N ILE A 304 -18.38 2.68 1.73
CA ILE A 304 -17.04 3.07 1.27
C ILE A 304 -16.69 4.46 1.79
N VAL A 305 -15.51 4.60 2.39
CA VAL A 305 -14.88 5.89 2.74
C VAL A 305 -13.59 6.02 1.95
N LEU A 306 -13.47 7.10 1.20
CA LEU A 306 -12.42 7.36 0.22
C LEU A 306 -11.66 8.62 0.64
N ILE A 307 -10.50 8.44 1.24
CA ILE A 307 -9.61 9.53 1.65
C ILE A 307 -8.64 9.81 0.52
N SER A 308 -8.68 11.02 -0.05
CA SER A 308 -7.83 11.49 -1.15
C SER A 308 -7.72 10.50 -2.33
N PRO A 309 -8.83 9.92 -2.83
CA PRO A 309 -8.79 8.77 -3.74
C PRO A 309 -8.12 9.12 -5.08
N ALA A 310 -7.21 8.24 -5.52
CA ALA A 310 -6.56 8.36 -6.81
C ALA A 310 -7.52 8.01 -7.97
N GLY A 311 -7.26 8.57 -9.15
CA GLY A 311 -7.92 8.13 -10.39
C GLY A 311 -9.42 8.41 -10.53
N ILE A 312 -9.99 9.32 -9.73
CA ILE A 312 -11.38 9.78 -9.93
C ILE A 312 -11.49 10.62 -11.21
N ALA A 313 -10.64 11.65 -11.34
CA ALA A 313 -10.63 12.59 -12.45
C ALA A 313 -10.22 11.95 -13.78
N GLU A 314 -10.76 12.51 -14.88
CA GLU A 314 -10.20 12.33 -16.22
C GLU A 314 -8.79 12.95 -16.30
N ASN A 315 -7.91 12.39 -17.14
CA ASN A 315 -6.68 13.09 -17.51
C ASN A 315 -7.02 14.26 -18.47
N PRO A 316 -6.68 15.53 -18.13
CA PRO A 316 -6.96 16.68 -18.99
C PRO A 316 -6.34 16.56 -20.40
N GLU A 317 -5.17 15.95 -20.54
CA GLU A 317 -4.50 15.75 -21.83
C GLU A 317 -5.26 14.72 -22.69
N ALA A 318 -5.76 13.64 -22.06
CA ALA A 318 -6.58 12.64 -22.75
C ALA A 318 -7.94 13.22 -23.16
N ARG A 319 -8.54 14.09 -22.33
CA ARG A 319 -9.77 14.82 -22.64
C ARG A 319 -9.60 15.75 -23.86
N GLN A 320 -8.45 16.41 -24.00
CA GLN A 320 -8.13 17.22 -25.18
C GLN A 320 -7.87 16.34 -26.43
N GLN A 321 -7.14 15.22 -26.27
CA GLN A 321 -6.88 14.29 -27.38
C GLN A 321 -8.13 13.52 -27.84
N GLY A 322 -9.18 13.42 -27.01
CA GLY A 322 -10.49 12.88 -27.39
C GLY A 322 -11.21 13.64 -28.51
N MET A 323 -10.77 14.86 -28.83
CA MET A 323 -11.25 15.64 -30.00
C MET A 323 -10.33 15.52 -31.23
N ALA A 324 -9.22 14.78 -31.13
CA ALA A 324 -8.21 14.67 -32.18
C ALA A 324 -7.39 13.36 -32.10
N PHE A 325 -8.03 12.20 -32.22
CA PHE A 325 -7.35 10.91 -32.32
C PHE A 325 -7.70 10.15 -33.61
N GLN A 326 -6.89 10.37 -34.66
CA GLN A 326 -6.74 9.40 -35.75
C GLN A 326 -5.56 8.48 -35.45
N SER A 327 -5.78 7.16 -35.53
CA SER A 327 -4.76 6.15 -35.24
C SER A 327 -3.60 6.22 -36.24
N LYS A 328 -2.40 6.59 -35.77
CA LYS A 328 -1.14 6.45 -36.54
C LYS A 328 -0.57 5.02 -36.54
N ASN A 329 -1.37 4.00 -36.22
CA ASN A 329 -0.98 2.60 -36.33
C ASN A 329 -1.58 1.93 -37.57
N ASN A 330 -1.05 2.29 -38.74
CA ASN A 330 -1.12 1.49 -39.98
C ASN A 330 0.00 1.83 -41.00
N ALA A 331 1.09 2.45 -40.54
CA ALA A 331 2.26 2.79 -41.35
C ALA A 331 3.56 2.66 -40.55
N VAL A 332 3.90 1.45 -40.12
CA VAL A 332 5.27 1.10 -39.68
C VAL A 332 5.79 0.01 -40.61
N GLY A 333 6.08 0.43 -41.83
CA GLY A 333 6.86 -0.32 -42.80
C GLY A 333 7.95 0.61 -43.36
N ALA A 334 9.20 0.16 -43.27
CA ALA A 334 10.41 0.73 -43.91
C ALA A 334 10.93 2.14 -43.51
N ASP A 335 10.12 3.11 -43.07
CA ASP A 335 10.56 4.52 -43.10
C ASP A 335 11.35 5.02 -41.86
N ALA A 336 11.10 4.46 -40.67
CA ALA A 336 11.69 4.95 -39.41
C ALA A 336 13.21 4.69 -39.25
N THR A 337 13.83 3.98 -40.20
CA THR A 337 15.28 3.75 -40.24
C THR A 337 16.05 4.78 -41.08
N GLN A 338 15.36 5.63 -41.86
CA GLN A 338 16.00 6.66 -42.69
C GLN A 338 16.25 7.94 -41.88
N GLU A 339 15.23 8.47 -41.18
CA GLU A 339 15.34 9.74 -40.42
C GLU A 339 16.39 9.71 -39.30
N LEU A 340 16.68 8.55 -38.71
CA LEU A 340 17.72 8.41 -37.67
C LEU A 340 19.15 8.33 -38.21
N LEU A 341 19.33 8.19 -39.52
CA LEU A 341 20.65 8.19 -40.19
C LEU A 341 20.98 9.56 -40.79
N ASP A 342 19.97 10.32 -41.25
CA ASP A 342 20.19 11.62 -41.89
C ASP A 342 20.63 12.74 -40.91
N ASP A 343 20.20 12.71 -39.64
CA ASP A 343 20.52 13.79 -38.68
C ASP A 343 21.98 13.76 -38.17
N GLN A 344 22.71 12.64 -38.34
CA GLN A 344 24.15 12.59 -38.06
C GLN A 344 25.01 13.23 -39.17
N SER A 345 24.43 13.58 -40.32
CA SER A 345 25.16 14.15 -41.46
C SER A 345 25.37 15.68 -41.40
N LYS A 346 24.73 16.38 -40.46
CA LYS A 346 24.66 17.86 -40.43
C LYS A 346 25.55 18.55 -39.39
N ILE A 347 26.48 17.83 -38.76
CA ILE A 347 27.49 18.43 -37.88
C ILE A 347 28.78 18.62 -38.66
N ALA A 348 29.12 19.87 -38.97
CA ALA A 348 30.41 20.21 -39.58
C ALA A 348 31.57 19.84 -38.63
N PRO A 349 32.69 19.30 -39.14
CA PRO A 349 33.80 18.89 -38.29
C PRO A 349 34.46 20.11 -37.63
N ARG A 350 34.42 20.16 -36.30
CA ARG A 350 35.18 21.14 -35.52
C ARG A 350 36.67 20.89 -35.67
N THR A 351 37.44 21.97 -35.65
CA THR A 351 38.91 21.88 -35.70
C THR A 351 39.49 21.45 -34.36
N GLN A 352 40.59 20.71 -34.37
CA GLN A 352 41.20 20.14 -33.15
C GLN A 352 41.53 21.22 -32.08
N GLN A 353 41.82 22.46 -32.50
CA GLN A 353 42.04 23.59 -31.60
C GLN A 353 40.79 23.98 -30.79
N GLU A 354 39.59 23.90 -31.37
CA GLU A 354 38.33 24.20 -30.65
C GLU A 354 38.01 23.12 -29.62
N GLU A 355 38.36 21.86 -29.92
CA GLU A 355 38.17 20.73 -29.01
C GLU A 355 39.17 20.77 -27.84
N GLU A 356 40.42 21.18 -28.08
CA GLU A 356 41.40 21.44 -27.03
C GLU A 356 41.03 22.66 -26.17
N GLN A 357 40.55 23.77 -26.76
CA GLN A 357 40.04 24.90 -25.99
C GLN A 357 38.87 24.51 -25.08
N THR A 358 37.90 23.75 -25.60
CA THR A 358 36.76 23.27 -24.82
C THR A 358 37.21 22.35 -23.67
N LYS A 359 38.18 21.45 -23.91
CA LYS A 359 38.78 20.60 -22.87
C LYS A 359 39.60 21.41 -21.85
N ALA A 360 40.27 22.49 -22.26
CA ALA A 360 41.03 23.37 -21.38
C ALA A 360 40.10 24.21 -20.48
N GLU A 361 38.98 24.71 -20.99
CA GLU A 361 37.96 25.39 -20.20
C GLU A 361 37.27 24.46 -19.22
N MET A 362 36.89 23.24 -19.63
CA MET A 362 36.34 22.23 -18.71
C MET A 362 37.34 21.84 -17.61
N ARG A 363 38.65 21.77 -17.92
CA ARG A 363 39.70 21.55 -16.91
C ARG A 363 39.90 22.75 -15.98
N ARG A 364 39.76 24.00 -16.45
CA ARG A 364 39.77 25.20 -15.59
C ARG A 364 38.55 25.28 -14.67
N ALA A 365 37.36 24.95 -15.20
CA ALA A 365 36.15 24.87 -14.39
C ALA A 365 36.25 23.80 -13.29
N ALA A 366 36.82 22.63 -13.61
CA ALA A 366 37.05 21.56 -12.65
C ALA A 366 38.11 21.89 -11.58
N SER A 367 39.15 22.67 -11.91
CA SER A 367 40.18 23.06 -10.93
C SER A 367 39.75 24.23 -10.03
N SER A 368 38.82 25.08 -10.46
CA SER A 368 38.25 26.16 -9.63
C SER A 368 37.28 25.67 -8.54
N ALA A 369 36.91 24.38 -8.54
CA ALA A 369 35.94 23.81 -7.60
C ALA A 369 36.56 23.25 -6.29
N ASN A 370 37.88 23.15 -6.19
CA ASN A 370 38.60 22.67 -5.00
C ASN A 370 39.26 23.84 -4.25
N GLY A 371 38.44 24.67 -3.58
CA GLY A 371 38.96 25.91 -2.98
C GLY A 371 38.03 26.66 -2.02
N SER A 372 37.26 25.98 -1.17
CA SER A 372 36.62 26.63 -0.01
C SER A 372 36.50 25.68 1.18
N GLU A 373 37.31 25.93 2.22
CA GLU A 373 37.20 25.23 3.50
C GLU A 373 35.88 25.61 4.19
N ILE A 374 35.00 24.63 4.42
CA ILE A 374 33.85 24.82 5.31
C ILE A 374 34.35 24.60 6.74
N ARG A 375 34.67 25.70 7.45
CA ARG A 375 34.90 25.66 8.90
C ARG A 375 33.64 25.18 9.63
N GLY A 376 33.82 24.23 10.53
CA GLY A 376 32.76 23.80 11.44
C GLY A 376 32.35 24.93 12.39
N ALA A 377 31.06 25.00 12.71
CA ALA A 377 30.51 25.91 13.70
C ALA A 377 30.11 25.12 14.95
N GLU A 378 30.83 25.33 16.06
CA GLU A 378 30.38 24.99 17.41
C GLU A 378 29.79 26.24 18.12
N PRO A 379 29.02 26.07 19.21
CA PRO A 379 27.89 26.95 19.49
C PRO A 379 28.10 27.97 20.63
N GLN A 380 27.78 29.26 20.42
CA GLN A 380 27.54 30.23 21.53
C GLN A 380 26.53 31.35 21.19
N GLY A 381 25.33 31.25 21.78
CA GLY A 381 24.41 32.30 22.30
C GLY A 381 24.15 33.66 21.60
N PRO A 382 23.39 34.54 22.27
CA PRO A 382 22.06 34.33 22.83
C PRO A 382 20.94 34.71 21.82
N ILE A 383 19.71 34.27 22.10
CA ILE A 383 18.53 34.50 21.23
C ILE A 383 18.23 35.99 21.07
N ARG A 384 18.30 36.51 19.84
CA ARG A 384 17.73 37.82 19.49
C ARG A 384 16.29 37.62 19.00
N THR A 385 15.33 37.94 19.84
CA THR A 385 13.90 37.87 19.51
C THR A 385 13.55 38.85 18.40
N GLN A 386 13.28 38.33 17.21
CA GLN A 386 12.49 39.02 16.18
C GLN A 386 11.31 38.11 15.82
N SER A 387 10.10 38.60 16.06
CA SER A 387 8.86 37.92 15.70
C SER A 387 8.79 37.79 14.17
N PRO A 388 8.42 36.62 13.61
CA PRO A 388 8.31 36.46 12.16
C PRO A 388 7.12 37.26 11.63
N THR A 389 7.37 38.08 10.60
CA THR A 389 6.31 38.75 9.82
C THR A 389 5.50 37.72 9.04
N GLN A 390 4.17 37.91 8.98
CA GLN A 390 3.23 36.93 8.41
C GLN A 390 3.57 36.49 6.98
N THR A 391 4.09 37.39 6.14
CA THR A 391 4.47 37.10 4.74
C THR A 391 5.52 35.99 4.61
N ASN A 392 6.48 35.90 5.52
CA ASN A 392 7.52 34.85 5.45
C ASN A 392 7.00 33.49 5.93
N ALA A 393 5.89 33.44 6.67
CA ALA A 393 5.23 32.19 7.04
C ALA A 393 4.41 31.66 5.85
N GLU A 394 3.65 32.54 5.19
CA GLU A 394 2.81 32.19 4.03
C GLU A 394 3.65 31.68 2.84
N GLU A 395 4.75 32.36 2.47
CA GLU A 395 5.65 31.88 1.40
C GLU A 395 6.34 30.55 1.76
N ALA A 396 6.72 30.37 3.04
CA ALA A 396 7.33 29.13 3.52
C ALA A 396 6.33 27.96 3.65
N GLU A 397 5.03 28.26 3.78
CA GLU A 397 3.96 27.27 3.68
C GLU A 397 3.66 26.90 2.22
N GLU A 398 3.57 27.88 1.31
CA GLU A 398 3.28 27.63 -0.11
C GLU A 398 4.34 26.74 -0.80
N ASP A 399 5.64 26.97 -0.53
CA ASP A 399 6.76 26.19 -1.08
C ASP A 399 6.93 24.80 -0.41
N ARG A 400 6.29 24.58 0.75
CA ARG A 400 6.18 23.24 1.36
C ARG A 400 5.04 22.42 0.75
N GLN A 401 3.95 23.07 0.35
CA GLN A 401 2.65 22.46 0.07
C GLN A 401 2.44 22.09 -1.41
N ASN A 402 3.00 22.86 -2.35
CA ASN A 402 2.98 22.48 -3.76
C ASN A 402 4.05 21.40 -4.07
N PRO A 403 3.77 20.42 -4.97
CA PRO A 403 4.85 19.60 -5.53
C PRO A 403 5.85 20.54 -6.24
N PRO A 404 7.17 20.31 -6.11
CA PRO A 404 8.17 21.19 -6.70
C PRO A 404 7.88 21.35 -8.19
N ARG A 405 7.95 22.59 -8.71
CA ARG A 405 7.68 22.89 -10.13
C ARG A 405 8.78 22.29 -11.02
N LEU A 406 8.66 20.98 -11.27
CA LEU A 406 9.58 20.21 -12.09
C LEU A 406 9.63 20.78 -13.50
N SER A 407 10.84 20.95 -14.04
CA SER A 407 11.04 21.37 -15.43
C SER A 407 10.31 20.42 -16.37
N ASN A 408 9.85 20.91 -17.53
CA ASN A 408 9.15 20.08 -18.51
C ASN A 408 10.01 18.88 -18.97
N ARG A 409 11.35 19.05 -19.04
CA ARG A 409 12.30 17.95 -19.31
C ARG A 409 12.29 16.90 -18.19
N THR A 410 12.35 17.33 -16.93
CA THR A 410 12.29 16.43 -15.77
C THR A 410 10.95 15.67 -15.71
N ARG A 411 9.83 16.35 -15.97
CA ARG A 411 8.50 15.74 -16.03
C ARG A 411 8.39 14.71 -17.16
N ALA A 412 8.94 15.01 -18.34
CA ALA A 412 8.99 14.09 -19.47
C ALA A 412 9.82 12.83 -19.16
N VAL A 413 11.00 12.98 -18.53
CA VAL A 413 11.84 11.83 -18.11
C VAL A 413 11.13 10.96 -17.07
N LEU A 414 10.49 11.55 -16.06
CA LEU A 414 9.72 10.80 -15.06
C LEU A 414 8.50 10.10 -15.67
N SER A 415 7.84 10.73 -16.63
CA SER A 415 6.70 10.13 -17.36
C SER A 415 7.15 8.97 -18.24
N TRP A 416 8.29 9.11 -18.92
CA TRP A 416 8.90 8.02 -19.69
C TRP A 416 9.31 6.85 -18.78
N LEU A 417 9.98 7.11 -17.66
CA LEU A 417 10.32 6.08 -16.67
C LEU A 417 9.08 5.32 -16.15
N TRP A 418 7.99 6.05 -15.87
CA TRP A 418 6.71 5.45 -15.45
C TRP A 418 6.12 4.55 -16.54
N GLU A 419 6.12 5.00 -17.81
CA GLU A 419 5.66 4.18 -18.95
C GLU A 419 6.59 2.99 -19.25
N GLN A 420 7.89 3.06 -18.90
CA GLN A 420 8.81 1.91 -18.88
C GLN A 420 8.66 1.02 -17.63
N ASN A 421 7.64 1.26 -16.79
CA ASN A 421 7.37 0.55 -15.54
C ASN A 421 8.51 0.61 -14.50
N MET A 422 9.35 1.65 -14.56
CA MET A 422 10.38 1.94 -13.57
C MET A 422 9.82 2.78 -12.43
N SER A 423 9.62 2.16 -11.26
CA SER A 423 9.09 2.85 -10.08
C SER A 423 10.16 3.67 -9.32
N PRO A 424 9.75 4.66 -8.51
CA PRO A 424 10.65 5.33 -7.58
C PRO A 424 11.37 4.37 -6.62
N PHE A 425 10.71 3.29 -6.19
CA PHE A 425 11.33 2.27 -5.33
C PHE A 425 12.34 1.39 -6.08
N ALA A 426 12.18 1.18 -7.39
CA ALA A 426 13.22 0.52 -8.18
C ALA A 426 14.52 1.33 -8.20
N ILE A 427 14.42 2.66 -8.36
CA ILE A 427 15.58 3.58 -8.28
C ILE A 427 16.17 3.56 -6.86
N LEU A 428 15.34 3.62 -5.83
CA LEU A 428 15.77 3.58 -4.43
C LEU A 428 16.56 2.28 -4.12
N ARG A 429 16.03 1.12 -4.53
CA ARG A 429 16.67 -0.20 -4.31
C ARG A 429 17.97 -0.39 -5.09
N ALA A 430 18.07 0.17 -6.30
CA ALA A 430 19.32 0.20 -7.05
C ALA A 430 20.39 1.09 -6.38
N SER A 431 19.96 2.07 -5.58
CA SER A 431 20.81 3.08 -4.94
C SER A 431 21.16 2.70 -3.49
N THR A 432 21.77 1.54 -3.28
CA THR A 432 21.91 0.86 -1.97
C THR A 432 22.41 1.75 -0.82
N PHE A 433 23.41 2.60 -1.09
CA PHE A 433 24.02 3.50 -0.09
C PHE A 433 23.28 4.85 0.05
N LEU A 434 22.45 5.24 -0.94
CA LEU A 434 21.62 6.44 -0.90
C LEU A 434 20.23 6.18 -0.34
N SER A 435 19.74 4.93 -0.37
CA SER A 435 18.38 4.57 0.05
C SER A 435 17.99 5.09 1.45
N PRO A 436 18.79 4.86 2.52
CA PRO A 436 18.47 5.40 3.84
C PRO A 436 18.39 6.93 3.84
N LEU A 437 19.38 7.63 3.24
CA LEU A 437 19.44 9.08 3.15
C LEU A 437 18.26 9.70 2.35
N LEU A 438 17.90 9.11 1.21
CA LEU A 438 16.79 9.56 0.38
C LEU A 438 15.44 9.34 1.09
N THR A 439 15.27 8.19 1.75
CA THR A 439 14.11 7.92 2.60
C THR A 439 14.05 8.89 3.78
N GLY A 440 15.20 9.20 4.38
CA GLY A 440 15.35 10.15 5.49
C GLY A 440 14.92 11.55 5.11
N ARG A 441 15.38 12.04 3.95
CA ARG A 441 14.95 13.33 3.38
C ARG A 441 13.46 13.38 3.06
N TYR A 442 12.90 12.30 2.50
CA TYR A 442 11.46 12.19 2.26
C TYR A 442 10.65 12.26 3.56
N THR A 443 10.97 11.39 4.53
CA THR A 443 10.22 11.26 5.79
C THR A 443 10.36 12.50 6.68
N SER A 444 11.57 13.05 6.83
CA SER A 444 11.79 14.28 7.60
C SER A 444 11.09 15.49 7.01
N ARG A 445 10.97 15.59 5.67
CA ARG A 445 10.16 16.65 5.04
C ARG A 445 8.66 16.39 5.23
N ARG A 446 8.19 15.18 4.89
CA ARG A 446 6.75 14.86 4.80
C ARG A 446 6.06 14.71 6.15
N PHE A 447 6.80 14.34 7.19
CA PHE A 447 6.27 14.03 8.53
C PHE A 447 6.93 14.89 9.62
N SER A 448 7.38 16.10 9.25
CA SER A 448 8.06 17.07 10.13
C SER A 448 7.23 17.55 11.34
N LEU A 449 5.92 17.27 11.37
CA LEU A 449 5.02 17.59 12.48
C LEU A 449 4.90 16.45 13.52
N LEU A 450 5.50 15.28 13.25
CA LEU A 450 5.51 14.18 14.22
C LEU A 450 6.58 14.41 15.32
N PRO A 451 6.35 13.91 16.55
CA PRO A 451 7.41 13.80 17.55
C PRO A 451 8.63 13.02 17.03
N ASP A 452 9.82 13.35 17.51
CA ASP A 452 11.09 12.76 17.02
C ASP A 452 11.18 11.23 17.12
N GLU A 453 10.47 10.62 18.09
CA GLU A 453 10.39 9.16 18.22
C GLU A 453 9.51 8.54 17.13
N ASP A 454 8.30 9.07 16.94
CA ASP A 454 7.38 8.66 15.87
C ASP A 454 7.96 8.90 14.48
N LEU A 455 8.65 10.02 14.27
CA LEU A 455 9.31 10.34 13.02
C LEU A 455 10.43 9.32 12.70
N ARG A 456 11.25 8.95 13.69
CA ARG A 456 12.28 7.90 13.53
C ARG A 456 11.67 6.52 13.34
N ALA A 457 10.59 6.17 14.05
CA ALA A 457 9.89 4.91 13.87
C ALA A 457 9.27 4.82 12.47
N LEU A 458 8.53 5.85 12.03
CA LEU A 458 7.94 5.91 10.70
C LEU A 458 9.01 5.92 9.60
N HIS A 459 10.17 6.54 9.83
CA HIS A 459 11.34 6.43 8.96
C HIS A 459 11.84 4.98 8.82
N ALA A 460 12.08 4.29 9.94
CA ALA A 460 12.53 2.90 9.94
C ALA A 460 11.51 1.96 9.26
N TYR A 461 10.21 2.19 9.49
CA TYR A 461 9.12 1.49 8.80
C TYR A 461 9.16 1.73 7.29
N CYS A 462 9.17 3.01 6.86
CA CYS A 462 9.24 3.40 5.44
C CYS A 462 10.45 2.78 4.74
N HIS A 463 11.64 2.87 5.34
CA HIS A 463 12.86 2.34 4.75
C HIS A 463 12.78 0.83 4.50
N GLY A 464 12.22 0.06 5.44
CA GLY A 464 11.97 -1.38 5.23
C GLY A 464 11.00 -1.66 4.09
N ILE A 465 9.84 -1.00 4.06
CA ILE A 465 8.81 -1.29 3.03
C ILE A 465 9.17 -0.78 1.63
N PHE A 466 10.00 0.27 1.52
CA PHE A 466 10.47 0.82 0.24
C PHE A 466 11.65 0.05 -0.34
N THR A 467 12.53 -0.51 0.51
CA THR A 467 13.66 -1.33 0.05
C THR A 467 13.30 -2.78 -0.27
N ALA A 468 12.11 -3.24 0.14
CA ALA A 468 11.61 -4.58 -0.17
C ALA A 468 11.44 -4.82 -1.69
N LYS A 469 11.58 -6.10 -2.09
CA LYS A 469 11.48 -6.62 -3.48
C LYS A 469 10.36 -5.95 -4.29
N GLY A 470 10.58 -5.70 -5.57
CA GLY A 470 9.53 -5.16 -6.44
C GLY A 470 8.45 -6.20 -6.79
N SER A 471 7.19 -5.75 -6.87
CA SER A 471 6.03 -6.63 -7.06
C SER A 471 4.82 -5.83 -7.60
N SER A 472 3.86 -5.47 -6.76
CA SER A 472 2.60 -4.81 -7.13
C SER A 472 2.75 -3.45 -7.81
N GLU A 473 3.88 -2.77 -7.59
CA GLU A 473 4.20 -1.51 -8.26
C GLU A 473 4.22 -1.65 -9.79
N TYR A 474 4.54 -2.85 -10.30
CA TYR A 474 4.51 -3.14 -11.74
C TYR A 474 3.09 -3.25 -12.31
N CYS A 475 2.06 -3.32 -11.46
CA CYS A 475 0.66 -3.16 -11.85
C CYS A 475 0.31 -1.69 -12.09
N LEU A 476 0.99 -0.74 -11.44
CA LEU A 476 0.54 0.65 -11.33
C LEU A 476 0.67 1.40 -12.64
N ALA A 477 1.73 1.16 -13.42
CA ALA A 477 1.85 1.72 -14.77
C ALA A 477 0.72 1.23 -15.71
N HIS A 478 0.07 0.10 -15.43
CA HIS A 478 -1.10 -0.35 -16.20
C HIS A 478 -2.41 0.28 -15.72
N ILE A 479 -2.54 0.60 -14.44
CA ILE A 479 -3.75 1.19 -13.83
C ILE A 479 -3.76 2.71 -13.97
N LEU A 480 -2.63 3.36 -13.70
CA LEU A 480 -2.44 4.80 -13.65
C LEU A 480 -1.49 5.27 -14.76
N ALA A 481 -1.90 6.34 -15.44
CA ALA A 481 -1.01 7.18 -16.23
C ALA A 481 -0.11 8.03 -15.29
N PRO A 482 0.96 8.66 -15.81
CA PRO A 482 1.75 9.62 -15.05
C PRO A 482 0.89 10.68 -14.36
N GLY A 483 1.25 11.08 -13.13
CA GLY A 483 0.46 12.01 -12.31
C GLY A 483 -0.71 11.38 -11.54
N ALA A 484 -0.81 10.04 -11.50
CA ALA A 484 -1.85 9.28 -10.80
C ALA A 484 -3.29 9.45 -11.34
N PHE A 485 -3.44 9.94 -12.57
CA PHE A 485 -4.68 9.81 -13.34
C PHE A 485 -4.91 8.34 -13.70
N ALA A 486 -6.12 7.83 -13.55
CA ALA A 486 -6.42 6.47 -13.96
C ALA A 486 -6.53 6.36 -15.49
N ARG A 487 -6.02 5.25 -16.06
CA ARG A 487 -6.20 4.93 -17.48
C ARG A 487 -7.65 4.59 -17.82
N LEU A 488 -8.44 4.21 -16.82
CA LEU A 488 -9.91 4.16 -16.86
C LEU A 488 -10.45 4.98 -15.66
N PRO A 489 -10.76 6.28 -15.84
CA PRO A 489 -11.23 7.16 -14.76
C PRO A 489 -12.42 6.58 -14.01
N MET A 490 -12.37 6.62 -12.68
CA MET A 490 -13.43 6.07 -11.84
C MET A 490 -14.73 6.86 -11.95
N LEU A 491 -14.69 8.16 -12.28
CA LEU A 491 -15.89 8.97 -12.52
C LEU A 491 -16.85 8.34 -13.56
N HIS A 492 -16.33 7.62 -14.57
CA HIS A 492 -17.15 6.93 -15.58
C HIS A 492 -17.62 5.53 -15.15
N ARG A 493 -17.10 5.00 -14.04
CA ARG A 493 -17.28 3.60 -13.59
C ARG A 493 -18.12 3.46 -12.32
N ILE A 494 -18.23 4.51 -11.51
CA ILE A 494 -18.84 4.47 -10.16
C ILE A 494 -20.37 4.41 -10.13
N THR A 495 -21.07 4.80 -11.20
CA THR A 495 -22.54 4.93 -11.19
C THR A 495 -23.34 3.65 -10.85
N PRO A 496 -22.82 2.41 -11.02
CA PRO A 496 -23.49 1.20 -10.51
C PRO A 496 -23.43 1.02 -8.99
N LEU A 497 -22.64 1.80 -8.25
CA LEU A 497 -22.52 1.65 -6.79
C LEU A 497 -23.82 2.10 -6.09
N ARG A 498 -24.46 1.18 -5.37
CA ARG A 498 -25.66 1.42 -4.54
C ARG A 498 -25.39 1.59 -3.04
N VAL A 499 -24.15 1.38 -2.61
CA VAL A 499 -23.72 1.55 -1.21
C VAL A 499 -23.44 3.02 -0.88
N PRO A 500 -23.53 3.47 0.39
CA PRO A 500 -23.09 4.80 0.80
C PRO A 500 -21.61 5.03 0.52
N VAL A 501 -21.26 6.22 -0.01
CA VAL A 501 -19.87 6.61 -0.34
C VAL A 501 -19.53 7.98 0.27
N SER A 502 -18.43 8.06 1.03
CA SER A 502 -17.87 9.34 1.50
C SER A 502 -16.54 9.61 0.81
N PHE A 503 -16.45 10.73 0.09
CA PHE A 503 -15.20 11.27 -0.43
C PHE A 503 -14.66 12.31 0.57
N ILE A 504 -13.40 12.18 0.97
CA ILE A 504 -12.72 13.06 1.92
C ILE A 504 -11.44 13.54 1.24
N TYR A 505 -11.19 14.85 1.22
CA TYR A 505 -9.96 15.44 0.67
C TYR A 505 -9.32 16.38 1.70
N GLY A 506 -8.01 16.58 1.60
CA GLY A 506 -7.35 17.69 2.29
C GLY A 506 -7.64 19.04 1.62
N GLN A 507 -7.63 20.12 2.39
CA GLN A 507 -7.68 21.50 1.89
C GLN A 507 -6.55 21.81 0.87
N TYR A 508 -5.38 21.22 1.08
CA TYR A 508 -4.17 21.37 0.25
C TYR A 508 -3.82 20.05 -0.46
N ASP A 509 -4.83 19.26 -0.84
CA ASP A 509 -4.62 18.02 -1.57
C ASP A 509 -4.29 18.29 -3.05
N TRP A 510 -3.35 17.52 -3.60
CA TRP A 510 -3.01 17.55 -5.03
C TRP A 510 -3.94 16.64 -5.86
N MET A 511 -4.81 15.86 -5.20
CA MET A 511 -5.95 15.20 -5.83
C MET A 511 -7.09 16.19 -6.09
N ASP A 512 -7.72 16.08 -7.26
CA ASP A 512 -8.83 16.95 -7.64
C ASP A 512 -10.12 16.69 -6.84
N VAL A 513 -10.39 17.57 -5.88
CA VAL A 513 -11.64 17.60 -5.10
C VAL A 513 -12.87 17.89 -5.97
N THR A 514 -12.73 18.59 -7.10
CA THR A 514 -13.86 18.90 -7.98
C THR A 514 -14.36 17.64 -8.69
N ALA A 515 -13.47 16.73 -9.08
CA ALA A 515 -13.83 15.39 -9.54
C ALA A 515 -14.54 14.56 -8.46
N GLY A 516 -14.17 14.70 -7.18
CA GLY A 516 -14.90 14.10 -6.05
C GLY A 516 -16.33 14.64 -5.90
N ARG A 517 -16.53 15.95 -6.08
CA ARG A 517 -17.87 16.57 -6.10
C ARG A 517 -18.69 16.13 -7.33
N ALA A 518 -18.05 16.02 -8.50
CA ALA A 518 -18.67 15.48 -9.70
C ALA A 518 -19.08 14.02 -9.53
N ALA A 519 -18.27 13.21 -8.83
CA ALA A 519 -18.57 11.82 -8.51
C ALA A 519 -19.81 11.68 -7.62
N VAL A 520 -19.95 12.53 -6.59
CA VAL A 520 -21.18 12.60 -5.76
C VAL A 520 -22.41 12.94 -6.60
N LYS A 521 -22.30 13.92 -7.50
CA LYS A 521 -23.39 14.28 -8.41
C LYS A 521 -23.78 13.11 -9.34
N ALA A 522 -22.81 12.47 -9.97
CA ALA A 522 -23.06 11.33 -10.87
C ALA A 522 -23.68 10.12 -10.14
N LEU A 523 -23.29 9.85 -8.90
CA LEU A 523 -23.92 8.83 -8.06
C LEU A 523 -25.38 9.19 -7.75
N ALA A 524 -25.67 10.44 -7.37
CA ALA A 524 -27.03 10.89 -7.10
C ALA A 524 -27.92 10.80 -8.34
N GLU A 525 -27.43 11.24 -9.51
CA GLU A 525 -28.14 11.14 -10.80
C GLU A 525 -28.38 9.68 -11.23
N ALA A 526 -27.49 8.75 -10.87
CA ALA A 526 -27.67 7.31 -11.09
C ALA A 526 -28.61 6.63 -10.07
N GLY A 527 -29.16 7.39 -9.11
CA GLY A 527 -30.07 6.88 -8.07
C GLY A 527 -29.38 6.35 -6.81
N ASN A 528 -28.19 6.85 -6.47
CA ASN A 528 -27.56 6.66 -5.16
C ASN A 528 -27.36 8.03 -4.47
N PRO A 529 -28.34 8.52 -3.68
CA PRO A 529 -28.25 9.79 -2.98
C PRO A 529 -27.31 9.75 -1.75
N ASN A 530 -26.78 8.58 -1.38
CA ASN A 530 -26.00 8.38 -0.15
C ASN A 530 -24.51 8.66 -0.35
N ALA A 531 -24.19 9.66 -1.19
CA ALA A 531 -22.84 10.08 -1.51
C ALA A 531 -22.54 11.46 -0.90
N SER A 532 -21.33 11.66 -0.36
CA SER A 532 -20.90 12.93 0.24
C SER A 532 -19.46 13.27 -0.12
N CYS A 533 -19.11 14.57 -0.16
CA CYS A 533 -17.75 15.04 -0.42
C CYS A 533 -17.37 16.15 0.58
N THR A 534 -16.39 15.87 1.43
CA THR A 534 -15.93 16.71 2.53
C THR A 534 -14.47 17.12 2.32
N VAL A 535 -14.12 18.33 2.77
CA VAL A 535 -12.74 18.84 2.78
C VAL A 535 -12.31 19.03 4.23
N VAL A 536 -11.16 18.48 4.59
CA VAL A 536 -10.57 18.58 5.92
C VAL A 536 -9.59 19.77 5.95
N PRO A 537 -9.74 20.71 6.90
CA PRO A 537 -8.88 21.89 6.97
C PRO A 537 -7.45 21.54 7.38
N LEU A 538 -6.49 22.39 6.97
CA LEU A 538 -5.07 22.28 7.31
C LEU A 538 -4.41 20.93 6.97
N ALA A 539 -4.95 20.25 5.96
CA ALA A 539 -4.53 18.90 5.59
C ALA A 539 -4.22 18.79 4.10
N GLY A 540 -3.22 17.97 3.75
CA GLY A 540 -2.91 17.59 2.38
C GLY A 540 -3.37 16.17 2.07
N HIS A 541 -2.61 15.50 1.20
CA HIS A 541 -2.93 14.17 0.67
C HIS A 541 -2.96 13.04 1.70
N HIS A 542 -2.20 13.13 2.79
CA HIS A 542 -2.29 12.15 3.88
C HIS A 542 -3.14 12.77 4.97
N THR A 543 -4.39 13.07 4.65
CA THR A 543 -5.31 13.85 5.50
C THR A 543 -5.40 13.32 6.93
N TYR A 544 -5.31 12.00 7.08
CA TYR A 544 -5.33 11.25 8.33
C TYR A 544 -4.06 11.34 9.19
N LEU A 545 -2.94 11.81 8.62
CA LEU A 545 -1.69 12.16 9.31
C LEU A 545 -1.50 13.68 9.43
N ASP A 546 -1.96 14.45 8.43
CA ASP A 546 -1.80 15.90 8.38
C ASP A 546 -2.74 16.61 9.37
N ASN A 547 -3.99 16.14 9.49
CA ASN A 547 -4.96 16.56 10.50
C ASN A 547 -5.76 15.34 10.99
N PRO A 548 -5.20 14.53 11.91
CA PRO A 548 -5.78 13.26 12.33
C PRO A 548 -7.15 13.44 12.99
N GLU A 549 -7.33 14.47 13.81
CA GLU A 549 -8.56 14.72 14.58
C GLU A 549 -9.74 15.02 13.65
N ALA A 550 -9.61 16.01 12.77
CA ALA A 550 -10.68 16.38 11.85
C ALA A 550 -10.93 15.27 10.80
N CYS A 551 -9.89 14.56 10.36
CA CYS A 551 -10.07 13.40 9.48
C CYS A 551 -10.84 12.27 10.20
N ASN A 552 -10.46 11.92 11.42
CA ASN A 552 -11.13 10.91 12.24
C ASN A 552 -12.60 11.26 12.46
N GLN A 553 -12.92 12.51 12.82
CA GLN A 553 -14.30 12.96 13.02
C GLN A 553 -15.17 12.69 11.78
N VAL A 554 -14.74 13.11 10.60
CA VAL A 554 -15.51 12.93 9.34
C VAL A 554 -15.70 11.44 9.01
N VAL A 555 -14.69 10.60 9.25
CA VAL A 555 -14.80 9.15 9.06
C VAL A 555 -15.78 8.55 10.08
N GLU A 556 -15.64 8.86 11.37
CA GLU A 556 -16.51 8.36 12.44
C GLU A 556 -17.98 8.72 12.23
N GLU A 557 -18.27 9.99 11.91
CA GLU A 557 -19.64 10.46 11.65
C GLU A 557 -20.29 9.68 10.50
N PHE A 558 -19.53 9.33 9.46
CA PHE A 558 -20.03 8.52 8.36
C PHE A 558 -20.18 7.03 8.72
N LEU A 559 -19.24 6.48 9.51
CA LEU A 559 -19.31 5.10 10.00
C LEU A 559 -20.51 4.88 10.94
N LYS A 560 -20.86 5.87 11.78
CA LYS A 560 -21.98 5.81 12.74
C LYS A 560 -23.37 5.95 12.10
N LYS A 561 -23.50 6.48 10.88
CA LYS A 561 -24.80 6.56 10.17
C LYS A 561 -25.39 5.17 9.93
N PRO A 562 -26.72 4.95 10.02
CA PRO A 562 -27.31 3.67 9.63
C PRO A 562 -27.05 3.37 8.15
N VAL A 563 -26.94 2.09 7.80
CA VAL A 563 -26.92 1.67 6.38
C VAL A 563 -28.37 1.78 5.85
N PRO A 564 -28.62 2.51 4.75
CA PRO A 564 -29.94 2.57 4.14
C PRO A 564 -30.47 1.18 3.77
N ALA A 565 -31.80 1.03 3.73
CA ALA A 565 -32.40 -0.12 3.06
C ALA A 565 -31.91 -0.16 1.60
N ARG A 566 -31.71 -1.37 1.06
CA ARG A 566 -31.13 -1.55 -0.29
C ARG A 566 -31.96 -0.82 -1.35
N LEU A 567 -31.28 -0.01 -2.16
CA LEU A 567 -31.77 0.68 -3.35
C LEU A 567 -31.71 -0.25 -4.57
#